data_AF-A0A0B2ZZR0-F1
#
_entry.id   AF-A0A0B2ZZR0-F1
#
_cell.length_a   1.000
_cell.length_b   1.000
_cell.length_c   1.000
_cell.angle_alpha   90.00
_cell.angle_beta   90.00
_cell.angle_gamma   90.00
#
_symmetry.space_group_name_H-M   'P 1'
#
loop_
_entity.id
_entity.type
_entity.pdbx_description
1 polymer ?
#
loop_
_entity_poly.entity_id
_entity_poly.type
_entity_poly.pdbx_seq_one_letter_code
_entity_poly.pdbx_strand_id
1 'polypeptide(L)'
;MIALALLASAEAQQPRAPHTMDNVTLYGANVSFGGLANTSGGSITVMNLNVTYQNPRWKAYVGNISGKLALIDAQNKSLYDWTVSTPEGELYATRNDSMISWDAITCANYTNIFDEEAAINFSHGWTDSINATFNRTVHRQFYAGNVLITGNSCPSTTLNVNDTAQDEYFQELVLNDGSHIVYSTLIEQGVPGFNNLTYDYQMILPDSGLEDTSVTIPYYFYVELI
;
A
#
# COMPACT_ATOMS: atom_id res chain seq x y z
N MET A 1 -41.92 5.95 -24.36
CA MET A 1 -41.33 6.40 -23.08
C MET A 1 -39.91 5.88 -23.05
N ILE A 2 -38.92 6.73 -23.32
CA ILE A 2 -37.51 6.41 -23.14
C ILE A 2 -37.16 6.82 -21.71
N ALA A 3 -36.81 5.85 -20.88
CA ALA A 3 -36.32 6.11 -19.53
C ALA A 3 -34.89 6.65 -19.65
N LEU A 4 -34.73 7.94 -19.35
CA LEU A 4 -33.43 8.59 -19.21
C LEU A 4 -32.88 8.20 -17.83
N ALA A 5 -31.91 7.30 -17.78
CA ALA A 5 -31.21 6.98 -16.54
C ALA A 5 -30.32 8.18 -16.17
N LEU A 6 -30.67 8.88 -15.08
CA LEU A 6 -29.75 9.78 -14.40
C LEU A 6 -28.63 8.92 -13.78
N LEU A 7 -27.44 8.95 -14.36
CA LEU A 7 -26.22 8.54 -13.67
C LEU A 7 -25.88 9.66 -12.69
N ALA A 8 -26.02 9.40 -11.39
CA ALA A 8 -25.48 10.27 -10.36
C ALA A 8 -23.95 10.17 -10.45
N SER A 9 -23.28 11.25 -10.87
CA SER A 9 -21.84 11.39 -10.69
C SER A 9 -21.59 11.69 -9.21
N ALA A 10 -21.05 10.73 -8.47
CA ALA A 10 -20.44 11.02 -7.19
C ALA A 10 -19.19 11.88 -7.47
N GLU A 11 -19.16 13.11 -6.95
CA GLU A 11 -17.94 13.92 -6.92
C GLU A 11 -17.04 13.35 -5.82
N ALA A 12 -15.99 12.64 -6.22
CA ALA A 12 -14.96 12.15 -5.33
C ALA A 12 -13.99 13.29 -4.98
N GLN A 13 -13.70 13.45 -3.68
CA GLN A 13 -12.86 14.55 -3.20
C GLN A 13 -11.39 14.23 -3.46
N GLN A 14 -10.63 15.17 -4.02
CA GLN A 14 -9.19 14.96 -4.21
C GLN A 14 -8.49 14.55 -2.89
N PRO A 15 -7.56 13.56 -2.93
CA PRO A 15 -6.84 13.11 -1.75
C PRO A 15 -6.08 14.24 -1.04
N ARG A 16 -6.00 14.17 0.30
CA ARG A 16 -5.32 15.19 1.11
C ARG A 16 -4.38 14.58 2.14
N ALA A 17 -3.32 15.32 2.48
CA ALA A 17 -2.40 14.90 3.54
C ALA A 17 -3.11 14.81 4.91
N PRO A 18 -2.76 13.83 5.76
CA PRO A 18 -3.35 13.69 7.09
C PRO A 18 -2.96 14.84 8.02
N HIS A 19 -3.88 15.22 8.92
CA HIS A 19 -3.64 16.31 9.88
C HIS A 19 -2.69 15.91 11.02
N THR A 20 -2.74 14.65 11.45
CA THR A 20 -1.90 14.07 12.50
C THR A 20 -1.52 12.64 12.12
N MET A 21 -0.29 12.23 12.42
CA MET A 21 0.19 10.85 12.26
C MET A 21 0.95 10.43 13.52
N ASP A 22 0.49 9.36 14.16
CA ASP A 22 1.15 8.73 15.30
C ASP A 22 1.72 7.37 14.87
N ASN A 23 3.02 7.16 15.07
CA ASN A 23 3.72 5.97 14.58
C ASN A 23 4.23 5.11 15.75
N VAL A 24 3.97 3.81 15.69
CA VAL A 24 4.59 2.79 16.55
C VAL A 24 5.25 1.73 15.67
N THR A 25 6.56 1.53 15.81
CA THR A 25 7.30 0.55 15.03
C THR A 25 7.38 -0.78 15.77
N LEU A 26 6.98 -1.86 15.09
CA LEU A 26 7.15 -3.24 15.56
C LEU A 26 8.33 -3.89 14.81
N TYR A 27 9.15 -4.66 15.53
CA TYR A 27 10.25 -5.42 14.94
C TYR A 27 9.85 -6.89 14.77
N GLY A 28 10.33 -7.53 13.70
CA GLY A 28 10.13 -8.96 13.44
C GLY A 28 10.81 -9.87 14.48
N ALA A 29 10.52 -11.17 14.41
CA ALA A 29 11.11 -12.16 15.31
C ALA A 29 12.66 -12.13 15.27
N ASN A 30 13.31 -12.28 16.43
CA ASN A 30 14.77 -12.35 16.53
C ASN A 30 15.32 -13.44 15.60
N VAL A 31 16.44 -13.14 14.93
CA VAL A 31 17.19 -14.14 14.15
C VAL A 31 17.50 -15.37 15.00
N SER A 32 17.05 -16.53 14.52
CA SER A 32 17.36 -17.82 15.14
C SER A 32 18.83 -18.17 14.90
N PHE A 33 19.57 -18.51 15.96
CA PHE A 33 20.92 -19.04 15.83
C PHE A 33 20.88 -20.41 15.14
N GLY A 34 21.79 -20.63 14.18
CA GLY A 34 21.82 -21.84 13.35
C GLY A 34 21.85 -23.14 14.15
N GLY A 35 21.04 -24.12 13.73
CA GLY A 35 21.04 -25.47 14.29
C GLY A 35 22.25 -26.28 13.82
N LEU A 36 22.90 -27.02 14.74
CA LEU A 36 23.96 -27.97 14.39
C LEU A 36 23.34 -29.22 13.77
N ALA A 37 23.70 -29.53 12.52
CA ALA A 37 23.45 -30.83 11.91
C ALA A 37 24.71 -31.69 12.01
N ASN A 38 24.70 -32.68 12.91
CA ASN A 38 25.80 -33.64 13.08
C ASN A 38 25.36 -35.01 12.55
N THR A 39 25.93 -35.45 11.44
CA THR A 39 25.62 -36.74 10.81
C THR A 39 26.87 -37.61 10.71
N SER A 40 26.72 -38.93 10.85
CA SER A 40 27.83 -39.86 10.70
C SER A 40 28.18 -40.08 9.22
N GLY A 41 29.46 -40.25 8.93
CA GLY A 41 29.93 -40.62 7.59
C GLY A 41 29.27 -41.91 7.09
N GLY A 42 28.81 -41.91 5.83
CA GLY A 42 28.13 -43.06 5.21
C GLY A 42 26.59 -42.98 5.18
N SER A 43 26.00 -41.83 5.54
CA SER A 43 24.55 -41.60 5.48
C SER A 43 24.18 -40.50 4.48
N ILE A 44 22.97 -40.59 3.89
CA ILE A 44 22.35 -39.51 3.12
C ILE A 44 21.31 -38.85 4.02
N THR A 45 21.50 -37.58 4.34
CA THR A 45 20.56 -36.79 5.14
C THR A 45 19.83 -35.83 4.22
N VAL A 46 18.50 -35.98 4.13
CA VAL A 46 17.63 -35.00 3.48
C VAL A 46 17.19 -34.01 4.55
N MET A 47 17.67 -32.78 4.45
CA MET A 47 17.40 -31.70 5.40
C MET A 47 16.52 -30.65 4.73
N ASN A 48 15.38 -30.37 5.33
CA ASN A 48 14.49 -29.29 4.90
C ASN A 48 14.68 -28.12 5.86
N LEU A 49 15.31 -27.05 5.37
CA LEU A 49 15.51 -25.81 6.12
C LEU A 49 14.45 -24.81 5.67
N ASN A 50 13.53 -24.48 6.56
CA ASN A 50 12.55 -23.42 6.35
C ASN A 50 12.88 -22.28 7.32
N VAL A 51 13.25 -21.11 6.79
CA VAL A 51 13.59 -19.93 7.59
C VAL A 51 12.78 -18.74 7.10
N THR A 52 12.25 -17.96 8.03
CA THR A 52 11.61 -16.67 7.76
C THR A 52 12.54 -15.57 8.25
N TYR A 53 13.02 -14.72 7.34
CA TYR A 53 13.82 -13.54 7.67
C TYR A 53 12.98 -12.27 7.46
N GLN A 54 13.22 -11.25 8.28
CA GLN A 54 12.71 -9.91 8.02
C GLN A 54 13.27 -9.42 6.69
N ASN A 55 12.41 -8.90 5.81
CA ASN A 55 12.87 -8.27 4.58
C ASN A 55 13.21 -6.79 4.85
N PRO A 56 14.50 -6.38 4.83
CA PRO A 56 14.87 -4.98 5.10
C PRO A 56 14.51 -4.03 3.94
N ARG A 57 14.21 -4.56 2.76
CA ARG A 57 13.89 -3.76 1.56
C ARG A 57 12.44 -3.29 1.53
N TRP A 58 11.63 -3.70 2.50
CA TRP A 58 10.21 -3.35 2.59
C TRP A 58 9.85 -2.89 3.99
N LYS A 59 8.89 -1.98 4.05
CA LYS A 59 8.21 -1.57 5.29
C LYS A 59 6.72 -1.80 5.13
N ALA A 60 6.06 -2.09 6.23
CA ALA A 60 4.60 -2.23 6.27
C ALA A 60 4.00 -1.16 7.18
N TYR A 61 2.83 -0.68 6.80
CA TYR A 61 1.99 0.23 7.58
C TYR A 61 0.62 -0.41 7.76
N VAL A 62 0.16 -0.46 9.01
CA VAL A 62 -1.21 -0.85 9.37
C VAL A 62 -1.77 0.20 10.32
N GLY A 63 -3.07 0.45 10.24
CA GLY A 63 -3.69 1.40 11.13
C GLY A 63 -5.19 1.51 10.97
N ASN A 64 -5.76 2.36 11.82
CA ASN A 64 -7.16 2.76 11.73
C ASN A 64 -7.21 4.22 11.24
N ILE A 65 -8.22 4.55 10.43
CA ILE A 65 -8.41 5.90 9.89
C ILE A 65 -9.66 6.48 10.53
N SER A 66 -9.53 7.70 11.03
CA SER A 66 -10.67 8.51 11.45
C SER A 66 -10.60 9.87 10.75
N GLY A 67 -11.75 10.43 10.42
CA GLY A 67 -11.80 11.67 9.67
C GLY A 67 -13.15 12.34 9.76
N LYS A 68 -13.18 13.57 9.24
CA LYS A 68 -14.40 14.34 9.08
C LYS A 68 -14.40 15.01 7.72
N LEU A 69 -15.56 15.02 7.08
CA LEU A 69 -15.82 15.88 5.94
C LEU A 69 -16.29 17.22 6.49
N ALA A 70 -15.71 18.33 6.06
CA ALA A 70 -16.04 19.64 6.63
C ALA A 70 -16.09 20.72 5.54
N LEU A 71 -17.07 21.62 5.66
CA LEU A 71 -17.14 22.83 4.86
C LEU A 71 -16.24 23.89 5.51
N ILE A 72 -14.99 23.96 5.06
CA ILE A 72 -13.95 24.80 5.65
C ILE A 72 -13.67 26.06 4.83
N ASP A 73 -13.40 27.17 5.52
CA ASP A 73 -12.84 28.39 4.91
C ASP A 73 -11.31 28.34 4.80
N ALA A 74 -10.72 29.38 4.23
CA ALA A 74 -9.26 29.51 4.05
C ALA A 74 -8.48 29.62 5.38
N GLN A 75 -9.16 29.81 6.51
CA GLN A 75 -8.58 29.88 7.86
C GLN A 75 -8.82 28.59 8.65
N ASN A 76 -9.23 27.51 7.98
CA ASN A 76 -9.59 26.21 8.57
C ASN A 76 -10.73 26.30 9.60
N LYS A 77 -11.66 27.25 9.44
CA LYS A 77 -12.91 27.27 10.22
C LYS A 77 -13.98 26.49 9.47
N SER A 78 -14.52 25.47 10.14
CA SER A 78 -15.63 24.68 9.61
C SER A 78 -16.96 25.35 9.88
N LEU A 79 -17.75 25.62 8.84
CA LEU A 79 -19.15 26.01 8.96
C LEU A 79 -20.00 24.83 9.45
N TYR A 80 -19.65 23.61 9.00
CA TYR A 80 -20.29 22.36 9.37
C TYR A 80 -19.30 21.20 9.13
N ASP A 81 -19.39 20.14 9.93
CA ASP A 81 -18.64 18.90 9.71
C ASP A 81 -19.50 17.64 9.92
N TRP A 82 -19.12 16.58 9.22
CA TRP A 82 -19.68 15.23 9.34
C TRP A 82 -18.55 14.30 9.76
N THR A 83 -18.72 13.62 10.89
CA THR A 83 -17.81 12.56 11.31
C THR A 83 -17.98 11.35 10.40
N VAL A 84 -16.88 10.81 9.88
CA VAL A 84 -16.87 9.55 9.13
C VAL A 84 -16.82 8.42 10.15
N SER A 85 -17.94 7.72 10.35
CA SER A 85 -18.03 6.59 11.29
C SER A 85 -17.62 5.25 10.69
N THR A 86 -17.58 5.18 9.36
CA THR A 86 -17.25 3.99 8.57
C THR A 86 -16.26 4.43 7.50
N PRO A 87 -14.95 4.30 7.73
CA PRO A 87 -13.95 4.76 6.77
C PRO A 87 -14.02 3.89 5.51
N GLU A 88 -14.30 4.52 4.38
CA GLU A 88 -14.24 3.95 3.03
C GLU A 88 -13.43 4.91 2.15
N GLY A 89 -12.74 4.39 1.14
CA GLY A 89 -11.89 5.17 0.24
C GLY A 89 -10.49 4.57 0.11
N GLU A 90 -9.48 5.43 -0.02
CA GLU A 90 -8.12 5.02 -0.38
C GLU A 90 -7.06 5.77 0.44
N LEU A 91 -5.99 5.04 0.75
CA LEU A 91 -4.76 5.60 1.31
C LEU A 91 -3.67 5.53 0.25
N TYR A 92 -3.07 6.67 -0.05
CA TYR A 92 -2.01 6.85 -1.03
C TYR A 92 -0.69 7.18 -0.35
N ALA A 93 0.43 6.73 -0.92
CA ALA A 93 1.77 7.08 -0.48
C ALA A 93 2.73 7.28 -1.67
N THR A 94 3.60 8.27 -1.59
CA THR A 94 4.59 8.58 -2.63
C THR A 94 5.90 9.09 -2.02
N ARG A 95 7.04 8.82 -2.66
CA ARG A 95 8.34 9.38 -2.24
C ARG A 95 8.52 10.86 -2.60
N ASN A 96 7.65 11.38 -3.47
CA ASN A 96 7.76 12.73 -3.98
C ASN A 96 7.22 13.76 -2.98
N ASP A 97 7.99 14.82 -2.72
CA ASP A 97 7.64 15.92 -1.83
C ASP A 97 6.89 17.08 -2.51
N SER A 98 6.74 17.02 -3.84
CA SER A 98 5.97 17.97 -4.64
C SER A 98 4.48 17.60 -4.77
N MET A 99 3.68 18.55 -5.26
CA MET A 99 2.23 18.37 -5.39
C MET A 99 1.89 17.30 -6.44
N ILE A 100 1.18 16.27 -6.01
CA ILE A 100 0.70 15.18 -6.87
C ILE A 100 -0.39 15.67 -7.81
N SER A 101 -0.29 15.28 -9.08
CA SER A 101 -1.28 15.61 -10.11
C SER A 101 -2.39 14.56 -10.15
N TRP A 102 -3.33 14.63 -9.21
CA TRP A 102 -4.44 13.66 -9.11
C TRP A 102 -5.29 13.56 -10.38
N ASP A 103 -5.44 14.65 -11.13
CA ASP A 103 -6.19 14.64 -12.40
C ASP A 103 -5.48 13.86 -13.52
N ALA A 104 -4.20 13.51 -13.34
CA ALA A 104 -3.38 12.74 -14.27
C ALA A 104 -3.05 11.33 -13.76
N ILE A 105 -3.65 10.90 -12.63
CA ILE A 105 -3.38 9.59 -12.04
C ILE A 105 -3.83 8.46 -12.98
N THR A 106 -2.95 7.48 -13.18
CA THR A 106 -3.18 6.32 -14.07
C THR A 106 -2.51 5.08 -13.50
N CYS A 107 -2.77 3.90 -14.05
CA CYS A 107 -2.00 2.71 -13.68
C CYS A 107 -0.53 2.90 -14.08
N ALA A 108 0.39 2.60 -13.16
CA ALA A 108 1.80 2.55 -13.52
C ALA A 108 2.06 1.45 -14.56
N ASN A 109 3.00 1.68 -15.47
CA ASN A 109 3.53 0.64 -16.35
C ASN A 109 4.88 0.13 -15.85
N TYR A 110 5.40 -0.95 -16.44
CA TYR A 110 6.67 -1.54 -16.04
C TYR A 110 7.86 -0.58 -16.18
N THR A 111 7.85 0.33 -17.15
CA THR A 111 8.90 1.36 -17.25
C THR A 111 8.87 2.26 -16.02
N ASN A 112 7.69 2.73 -15.61
CA ASN A 112 7.57 3.54 -14.39
C ASN A 112 8.04 2.78 -13.14
N ILE A 113 7.71 1.49 -13.04
CA ILE A 113 8.13 0.64 -11.92
C ILE A 113 9.65 0.41 -11.93
N PHE A 114 10.26 0.16 -13.09
CA PHE A 114 11.71 -0.04 -13.18
C PHE A 114 12.49 1.25 -12.90
N ASP A 115 11.97 2.40 -13.31
CA ASP A 115 12.55 3.70 -12.99
C ASP A 115 12.50 3.95 -11.47
N GLU A 116 11.39 3.58 -10.82
CA GLU A 116 11.24 3.64 -9.36
C GLU A 116 12.22 2.71 -8.65
N GLU A 117 12.33 1.45 -9.09
CA GLU A 117 13.28 0.48 -8.54
C GLU A 117 14.73 0.98 -8.64
N ALA A 118 15.11 1.49 -9.80
CA ALA A 118 16.44 2.05 -10.02
C ALA A 118 16.70 3.23 -9.08
N ALA A 119 15.71 4.09 -8.85
CA ALA A 119 15.82 5.25 -7.96
C ALA A 119 16.03 4.88 -6.48
N ILE A 120 15.66 3.66 -6.07
CA ILE A 120 15.81 3.17 -4.69
C ILE A 120 16.80 2.01 -4.55
N ASN A 121 17.63 1.74 -5.57
CA ASN A 121 18.62 0.66 -5.59
C ASN A 121 18.03 -0.76 -5.53
N PHE A 122 16.81 -0.93 -6.04
CA PHE A 122 16.25 -2.25 -6.29
C PHE A 122 16.76 -2.79 -7.61
N SER A 123 17.18 -4.07 -7.62
CA SER A 123 17.36 -4.79 -8.88
C SER A 123 16.04 -5.40 -9.30
N HIS A 124 15.57 -5.08 -10.50
CA HIS A 124 14.33 -5.61 -11.09
C HIS A 124 14.29 -7.15 -11.22
N GLY A 125 15.44 -7.81 -11.08
CA GLY A 125 15.58 -9.27 -11.12
C GLY A 125 15.52 -9.95 -9.76
N TRP A 126 15.41 -9.19 -8.66
CA TRP A 126 15.24 -9.76 -7.34
C TRP A 126 13.85 -10.36 -7.18
N THR A 127 13.73 -11.39 -6.34
CA THR A 127 12.46 -12.09 -6.13
C THR A 127 11.44 -11.25 -5.36
N ASP A 128 11.92 -10.25 -4.61
CA ASP A 128 11.16 -9.32 -3.80
C ASP A 128 11.18 -7.90 -4.36
N SER A 129 11.48 -7.74 -5.66
CA SER A 129 11.46 -6.44 -6.33
C SER A 129 10.04 -5.88 -6.47
N ILE A 130 9.88 -4.59 -6.75
CA ILE A 130 8.55 -3.96 -6.86
C ILE A 130 7.75 -4.65 -7.98
N ASN A 131 8.35 -4.88 -9.14
CA ASN A 131 7.69 -5.55 -10.25
C ASN A 131 7.36 -7.04 -9.96
N ALA A 132 8.15 -7.70 -9.10
CA ALA A 132 7.89 -9.08 -8.69
C ALA A 132 6.78 -9.15 -7.63
N THR A 133 6.67 -8.16 -6.76
CA THR A 133 5.65 -8.04 -5.70
C THR A 133 4.29 -7.60 -6.27
N PHE A 134 4.27 -6.60 -7.14
CA PHE A 134 3.08 -6.06 -7.81
C PHE A 134 2.88 -6.71 -9.20
N ASN A 135 2.93 -8.03 -9.26
CA ASN A 135 2.92 -8.81 -10.51
C ASN A 135 1.52 -9.26 -10.96
N ARG A 136 0.47 -8.85 -10.23
CA ARG A 136 -0.92 -9.16 -10.52
C ARG A 136 -1.65 -7.92 -10.99
N THR A 137 -2.92 -8.10 -11.33
CA THR A 137 -3.85 -7.01 -11.61
C THR A 137 -5.18 -7.31 -10.95
N VAL A 138 -5.17 -7.78 -9.69
CA VAL A 138 -6.40 -8.07 -8.94
C VAL A 138 -6.66 -6.90 -8.00
N HIS A 139 -7.72 -6.13 -8.29
CA HIS A 139 -8.18 -5.05 -7.42
C HIS A 139 -9.61 -4.61 -7.81
N ARG A 140 -10.35 -4.08 -6.83
CA ARG A 140 -11.66 -3.46 -7.05
C ARG A 140 -11.53 -2.19 -7.88
N GLN A 141 -12.62 -1.81 -8.55
CA GLN A 141 -12.74 -0.52 -9.20
C GLN A 141 -12.95 0.58 -8.16
N PHE A 142 -12.31 1.72 -8.34
CA PHE A 142 -12.46 2.89 -7.46
C PHE A 142 -12.19 4.20 -8.21
N TYR A 143 -12.42 5.33 -7.56
CA TYR A 143 -12.06 6.65 -8.07
C TYR A 143 -10.89 7.20 -7.25
N ALA A 144 -9.87 7.71 -7.93
CA ALA A 144 -8.80 8.49 -7.31
C ALA A 144 -9.02 9.97 -7.65
N GLY A 145 -9.55 10.74 -6.71
CA GLY A 145 -10.22 12.00 -7.03
C GLY A 145 -11.26 11.77 -8.13
N ASN A 146 -11.18 12.49 -9.24
CA ASN A 146 -12.17 12.35 -10.33
C ASN A 146 -11.82 11.28 -11.38
N VAL A 147 -10.73 10.54 -11.23
CA VAL A 147 -10.27 9.58 -12.23
C VAL A 147 -10.70 8.16 -11.86
N LEU A 148 -11.44 7.52 -12.78
CA LEU A 148 -11.86 6.13 -12.63
C LEU A 148 -10.68 5.18 -12.85
N ILE A 149 -10.31 4.45 -11.81
CA ILE A 149 -9.38 3.33 -11.90
C ILE A 149 -10.19 2.05 -12.14
N THR A 150 -10.12 1.53 -13.37
CA THR A 150 -10.89 0.35 -13.77
C THR A 150 -10.45 -0.87 -12.98
N GLY A 151 -11.41 -1.65 -12.47
CA GLY A 151 -11.09 -2.87 -11.72
C GLY A 151 -10.21 -3.83 -12.53
N ASN A 152 -9.27 -4.45 -11.85
CA ASN A 152 -8.31 -5.40 -12.41
C ASN A 152 -7.42 -4.89 -13.56
N SER A 153 -7.04 -3.61 -13.55
CA SER A 153 -6.28 -2.98 -14.64
C SER A 153 -4.85 -2.55 -14.27
N CYS A 154 -4.58 -2.25 -13.00
CA CYS A 154 -3.27 -1.76 -12.55
C CYS A 154 -2.42 -2.89 -11.94
N PRO A 155 -1.08 -2.78 -12.00
CA PRO A 155 -0.19 -3.62 -11.21
C PRO A 155 -0.58 -3.58 -9.74
N SER A 156 -0.84 -4.75 -9.17
CA SER A 156 -1.35 -4.89 -7.81
C SER A 156 -0.78 -6.09 -7.09
N THR A 157 -0.95 -6.06 -5.77
CA THR A 157 -0.72 -7.17 -4.85
C THR A 157 -1.81 -7.18 -3.78
N THR A 158 -1.90 -8.27 -3.03
CA THR A 158 -2.84 -8.42 -1.91
C THR A 158 -2.09 -8.90 -0.69
N LEU A 159 -2.34 -8.27 0.45
CA LEU A 159 -1.56 -8.52 1.66
C LEU A 159 -2.19 -9.61 2.52
N ASN A 160 -1.35 -10.37 3.23
CA ASN A 160 -1.83 -11.50 4.03
C ASN A 160 -2.78 -11.05 5.15
N VAL A 161 -3.75 -11.92 5.43
CA VAL A 161 -4.62 -11.85 6.61
C VAL A 161 -4.32 -13.07 7.47
N ASN A 162 -3.90 -12.84 8.73
CA ASN A 162 -3.48 -13.91 9.65
C ASN A 162 -2.51 -14.91 8.98
N ASP A 163 -1.39 -14.40 8.47
CA ASP A 163 -0.36 -15.16 7.73
C ASP A 163 -0.85 -15.96 6.50
N THR A 164 -2.05 -15.66 5.99
CA THR A 164 -2.66 -16.37 4.86
C THR A 164 -2.86 -15.45 3.67
N ALA A 165 -2.39 -15.88 2.50
CA ALA A 165 -2.61 -15.18 1.24
C ALA A 165 -4.09 -15.17 0.86
N GLN A 166 -4.56 -14.06 0.30
CA GLN A 166 -5.96 -13.79 -0.01
C GLN A 166 -6.05 -12.70 -1.10
N ASP A 167 -7.24 -12.47 -1.67
CA ASP A 167 -7.45 -11.58 -2.83
C ASP A 167 -8.51 -10.48 -2.61
N GLU A 168 -9.12 -10.43 -1.44
CA GLU A 168 -10.30 -9.62 -1.11
C GLU A 168 -9.95 -8.31 -0.40
N TYR A 169 -9.18 -8.38 0.69
CA TYR A 169 -8.86 -7.24 1.57
C TYR A 169 -7.50 -6.64 1.25
N PHE A 170 -7.26 -5.40 1.66
CA PHE A 170 -5.93 -4.77 1.59
C PHE A 170 -5.27 -4.92 0.22
N GLN A 171 -6.06 -4.67 -0.83
CA GLN A 171 -5.59 -4.66 -2.20
C GLN A 171 -4.73 -3.41 -2.38
N GLU A 172 -3.47 -3.61 -2.75
CA GLU A 172 -2.51 -2.54 -2.94
C GLU A 172 -2.08 -2.46 -4.40
N LEU A 173 -1.98 -1.24 -4.92
CA LEU A 173 -1.78 -0.94 -6.33
C LEU A 173 -0.62 0.03 -6.52
N VAL A 174 -0.01 -0.03 -7.71
CA VAL A 174 0.96 0.95 -8.17
C VAL A 174 0.34 1.84 -9.25
N LEU A 175 0.22 3.12 -8.94
CA LEU A 175 -0.28 4.17 -9.82
C LEU A 175 0.86 5.11 -10.24
N ASN A 176 0.59 5.94 -11.24
CA ASN A 176 1.50 6.98 -11.73
C ASN A 176 0.74 8.29 -11.97
N ASP A 177 1.25 9.41 -11.47
CA ASP A 177 0.61 10.74 -11.61
C ASP A 177 0.99 11.47 -12.92
N GLY A 178 1.61 10.75 -13.87
CA GLY A 178 2.24 11.29 -15.07
C GLY A 178 3.74 11.55 -14.92
N SER A 179 4.30 11.50 -13.71
CA SER A 179 5.73 11.72 -13.46
C SER A 179 6.31 10.88 -12.33
N HIS A 180 5.50 10.46 -11.36
CA HIS A 180 5.92 9.82 -10.13
C HIS A 180 5.05 8.62 -9.79
N ILE A 181 5.63 7.65 -9.09
CA ILE A 181 4.88 6.52 -8.55
C ILE A 181 4.07 6.94 -7.31
N VAL A 182 2.85 6.42 -7.25
CA VAL A 182 1.95 6.52 -6.10
C VAL A 182 1.48 5.10 -5.74
N TYR A 183 1.81 4.65 -4.54
CA TYR A 183 1.27 3.41 -3.98
C TYR A 183 -0.10 3.70 -3.38
N SER A 184 -1.06 2.82 -3.60
CA SER A 184 -2.44 2.99 -3.12
C SER A 184 -2.96 1.72 -2.50
N THR A 185 -3.56 1.77 -1.32
CA THR A 185 -4.32 0.67 -0.73
C THR A 185 -5.78 1.07 -0.53
N LEU A 186 -6.69 0.12 -0.72
CA LEU A 186 -8.11 0.33 -0.44
C LEU A 186 -8.35 0.27 1.07
N ILE A 187 -9.10 1.25 1.59
CA ILE A 187 -9.53 1.28 2.99
C ILE A 187 -10.66 0.26 3.16
N GLU A 188 -10.54 -0.55 4.20
CA GLU A 188 -11.51 -1.55 4.62
C GLU A 188 -12.10 -1.16 5.99
N GLN A 189 -13.32 -1.59 6.30
CA GLN A 189 -13.92 -1.25 7.60
C GLN A 189 -13.53 -2.28 8.67
N GLY A 190 -12.46 -2.02 9.42
CA GLY A 190 -12.08 -2.79 10.61
C GLY A 190 -11.97 -4.30 10.38
N VAL A 191 -11.32 -4.72 9.28
CA VAL A 191 -11.19 -6.13 8.90
C VAL A 191 -9.93 -6.76 9.52
N PRO A 192 -9.89 -8.09 9.76
CA PRO A 192 -8.70 -8.74 10.30
C PRO A 192 -7.47 -8.56 9.39
N GLY A 193 -6.36 -8.06 9.92
CA GLY A 193 -5.08 -7.89 9.22
C GLY A 193 -4.11 -9.05 9.39
N PHE A 194 -2.83 -8.81 9.10
CA PHE A 194 -1.77 -9.85 9.13
C PHE A 194 -1.69 -10.62 10.46
N ASN A 195 -2.07 -10.01 11.58
CA ASN A 195 -1.96 -10.59 12.93
C ASN A 195 -3.32 -10.87 13.60
N ASN A 196 -4.40 -10.94 12.83
CA ASN A 196 -5.77 -11.21 13.31
C ASN A 196 -6.37 -10.11 14.23
N LEU A 197 -5.70 -8.97 14.40
CA LEU A 197 -6.32 -7.74 14.89
C LEU A 197 -7.00 -7.00 13.72
N THR A 198 -7.94 -6.11 14.04
CA THR A 198 -8.70 -5.36 13.03
C THR A 198 -8.00 -4.05 12.67
N TYR A 199 -7.93 -3.75 11.37
CA TYR A 199 -7.38 -2.50 10.84
C TYR A 199 -8.26 -1.98 9.71
N ASP A 200 -8.16 -0.68 9.45
CA ASP A 200 -8.81 -0.07 8.29
C ASP A 200 -7.93 -0.08 7.04
N TYR A 201 -6.61 -0.18 7.21
CA TYR A 201 -5.70 -0.35 6.08
C TYR A 201 -4.48 -1.19 6.46
N GLN A 202 -3.89 -1.77 5.43
CA GLN A 202 -2.60 -2.43 5.44
C GLN A 202 -1.93 -2.17 4.08
N MET A 203 -0.67 -1.77 4.09
CA MET A 203 0.10 -1.50 2.87
C MET A 203 1.59 -1.75 3.09
N ILE A 204 2.32 -2.09 2.02
CA ILE A 204 3.77 -2.25 2.02
C ILE A 204 4.43 -1.23 1.08
N LEU A 205 5.42 -0.53 1.58
CA LEU A 205 6.19 0.43 0.80
C LEU A 205 7.63 -0.05 0.65
N PRO A 206 8.21 0.05 -0.55
CA PRO A 206 9.60 -0.32 -0.73
C PRO A 206 10.50 0.68 -0.02
N ASP A 207 11.55 0.18 0.60
CA ASP A 207 12.60 0.98 1.19
C ASP A 207 13.80 1.05 0.22
N SER A 208 14.96 1.45 0.72
CA SER A 208 16.22 1.23 0.01
C SER A 208 16.43 -0.26 -0.28
N GLY A 209 16.79 -0.60 -1.52
CA GLY A 209 17.20 -1.95 -1.90
C GLY A 209 18.54 -2.38 -1.30
N LEU A 210 19.23 -1.49 -0.60
CA LEU A 210 20.45 -1.76 0.14
C LEU A 210 20.15 -2.61 1.39
N GLU A 211 21.04 -3.54 1.71
CA GLU A 211 20.91 -4.34 2.96
C GLU A 211 21.29 -3.55 4.22
N ASP A 212 21.81 -2.32 4.05
CA ASP A 212 22.08 -1.38 5.13
C ASP A 212 20.81 -0.63 5.54
N THR A 213 20.34 -0.90 6.75
CA THR A 213 19.13 -0.29 7.33
C THR A 213 19.34 1.16 7.78
N SER A 214 20.54 1.72 7.65
CA SER A 214 20.82 3.13 7.95
C SER A 214 20.24 4.10 6.92
N VAL A 215 19.92 3.61 5.72
CA VAL A 215 19.28 4.39 4.64
C VAL A 215 17.80 4.05 4.57
N THR A 216 16.97 5.01 4.99
CA THR A 216 15.50 4.90 4.97
C THR A 216 14.90 5.86 3.95
N ILE A 217 13.96 5.37 3.16
CA ILE A 217 13.16 6.17 2.24
C ILE A 217 11.90 6.70 2.95
N PRO A 218 11.69 8.03 3.00
CA PRO A 218 10.45 8.61 3.52
C PRO A 218 9.33 8.63 2.46
N TYR A 219 8.08 8.60 2.92
CA TYR A 219 6.88 8.68 2.09
C TYR A 219 5.91 9.74 2.61
N TYR A 220 5.28 10.45 1.68
CA TYR A 220 4.18 11.37 1.92
C TYR A 220 2.86 10.64 1.72
N PHE A 221 2.00 10.68 2.74
CA PHE A 221 0.70 10.01 2.73
C PHE A 221 -0.42 10.98 2.38
N TYR A 222 -1.41 10.49 1.63
CA TYR A 222 -2.64 11.19 1.32
C TYR A 222 -3.82 10.25 1.53
N VAL A 223 -4.93 10.77 2.04
CA VAL A 223 -6.15 10.00 2.30
C VAL A 223 -7.29 10.61 1.50
N GLU A 224 -8.07 9.74 0.88
CA GLU A 224 -9.39 10.04 0.31
C GLU A 224 -10.43 9.26 1.11
N LEU A 225 -11.41 9.97 1.68
CA LEU A 225 -12.54 9.39 2.40
C LEU A 225 -13.83 9.68 1.65
N ILE A 226 -14.67 8.66 1.52
CA ILE A 226 -15.94 8.69 0.77
C ILE A 226 -17.11 8.59 1.74
#